data_AF-A0A844CIN5-F1
#
_entry.id   AF-A0A844CIN5-F1
#
_cell.length_a   1.000
_cell.length_b   1.000
_cell.length_c   1.000
_cell.angle_alpha   90.00
_cell.angle_beta   90.00
_cell.angle_gamma   90.00
#
_symmetry.space_group_name_H-M   'P 1'
#
loop_
_entity.id
_entity.type
_entity.pdbx_description
1 polymer ?
#
loop_
_entity_poly.entity_id
_entity_poly.type
_entity_poly.pdbx_seq_one_letter_code
_entity_poly.pdbx_strand_id
1 'polypeptide(L)'
;MPRKAPVFMRKLAISCLTAAATLAACSQFPELQDDADLGSRDAPYPQLVPVETLRAQAPQTAVTPESQAALEARITRLRNRAMRLKGTVVDGGTRARMSQGVNQP
;
A
#
# COMPACT_ATOMS: atom_id res chain seq x y z
N MET A 1 32.14 25.23 -33.34
CA MET A 1 31.44 23.95 -33.58
C MET A 1 30.91 23.40 -32.26
N PRO A 2 29.59 23.32 -32.04
CA PRO A 2 29.04 22.83 -30.78
C PRO A 2 29.15 21.30 -30.72
N ARG A 3 29.93 20.81 -29.76
CA ARG A 3 30.14 19.38 -29.51
C ARG A 3 28.84 18.80 -28.94
N LYS A 4 28.03 18.18 -29.79
CA LYS A 4 26.77 17.52 -29.41
C LYS A 4 27.08 16.41 -28.41
N ALA A 5 26.86 16.65 -27.12
CA ALA A 5 26.90 15.59 -26.12
C ALA A 5 25.87 14.50 -26.51
N PRO A 6 26.19 13.21 -26.36
CA PRO A 6 25.31 12.16 -26.81
C PRO A 6 24.04 12.23 -25.97
N VAL A 7 22.92 12.41 -26.66
CA VAL A 7 21.56 12.54 -26.09
C VAL A 7 21.25 11.43 -25.08
N PHE A 8 21.92 10.29 -25.21
CA PHE A 8 21.84 9.13 -24.31
C PHE A 8 22.30 9.41 -22.87
N MET A 9 23.43 10.12 -22.69
CA MET A 9 24.06 10.32 -21.37
C MET A 9 23.29 11.36 -20.53
N ARG A 10 22.65 12.32 -21.21
CA ARG A 10 21.75 13.31 -20.61
C ARG A 10 20.38 12.72 -20.27
N LYS A 11 19.88 11.78 -21.08
CA LYS A 11 18.66 11.01 -20.78
C LYS A 11 18.86 10.02 -19.63
N LEU A 12 20.04 9.42 -19.50
CA LEU A 12 20.36 8.51 -18.40
C LEU A 12 20.43 9.23 -17.04
N ALA A 13 21.05 10.41 -16.99
CA ALA A 13 21.15 11.22 -15.77
C ALA A 13 19.78 11.74 -15.31
N ILE A 14 18.93 12.18 -16.25
CA ILE A 14 17.56 12.62 -15.93
C ILE A 14 16.72 11.44 -15.41
N SER A 15 16.84 10.27 -16.03
CA SER A 15 16.16 9.04 -15.57
C SER A 15 16.58 8.62 -14.14
N CYS A 16 17.88 8.68 -13.84
CA CYS A 16 18.43 8.33 -12.54
C CYS A 16 17.98 9.30 -11.44
N LEU A 17 17.90 10.61 -11.75
CA LEU A 17 17.41 11.63 -10.81
C LEU A 17 15.90 11.49 -10.55
N THR A 18 15.10 11.16 -11.58
CA THR A 18 13.67 10.94 -11.43
C THR A 18 13.34 9.67 -10.64
N ALA A 19 14.15 8.60 -10.75
CA ALA A 19 13.96 7.38 -9.97
C ALA A 19 14.36 7.56 -8.50
N ALA A 20 15.42 8.34 -8.22
CA ALA A 20 15.84 8.63 -6.85
C ALA A 20 14.81 9.49 -6.10
N ALA A 21 14.18 10.46 -6.77
CA ALA A 21 13.18 11.33 -6.17
C ALA A 21 11.83 10.61 -5.89
N THR A 22 11.43 9.67 -6.73
CA THR A 22 10.18 8.92 -6.53
C THR A 22 10.28 7.87 -5.43
N LEU A 23 11.48 7.35 -5.13
CA LEU A 23 11.70 6.45 -3.99
C LEU A 23 11.75 7.18 -2.64
N ALA A 24 12.32 8.39 -2.58
CA ALA A 24 12.44 9.15 -1.34
C ALA A 24 11.13 9.86 -0.92
N ALA A 25 10.25 10.19 -1.87
CA ALA A 25 9.01 10.91 -1.60
C ALA A 25 7.82 9.99 -1.21
N CYS A 26 7.96 8.67 -1.29
CA CYS A 26 6.86 7.73 -1.00
C CYS A 26 6.58 7.48 0.50
N SER A 27 7.24 8.19 1.41
CA SER A 27 6.67 8.42 2.75
C SER A 27 7.29 9.63 3.44
N GLN A 28 6.50 10.68 3.63
CA GLN A 28 6.76 11.66 4.69
C GLN A 28 6.40 10.99 6.01
N PHE A 29 7.40 10.52 6.76
CA PHE A 29 7.25 10.41 8.19
C PHE A 29 7.21 11.86 8.70
N PRO A 30 6.11 12.33 9.31
CA PRO A 30 6.16 13.62 9.98
C PRO A 30 7.25 13.48 11.03
N GLU A 31 8.28 14.33 10.98
CA GLU A 31 9.25 14.37 12.07
C GLU A 31 8.42 14.67 13.32
N LEU A 32 8.22 13.65 14.16
CA LEU A 32 7.68 13.88 15.50
C LEU A 32 8.64 14.90 16.08
N GLN A 33 8.15 16.10 16.34
CA GLN A 33 8.97 17.10 17.00
C GLN A 33 9.53 16.43 18.25
N ASP A 34 10.86 16.32 18.37
CA ASP A 34 11.52 15.89 19.60
C ASP A 34 11.16 16.83 20.77
N ASP A 35 10.55 17.97 20.47
CA ASP A 35 9.81 18.86 21.36
C ASP A 35 8.49 18.23 21.88
N ALA A 36 8.44 16.91 22.06
CA ALA A 36 7.63 16.35 23.13
C ALA A 36 8.28 16.84 24.43
N ASP A 37 7.95 18.09 24.77
CA ASP A 37 8.33 18.83 25.98
C ASP A 37 8.40 17.83 27.14
N LEU A 38 9.47 17.83 27.94
CA LEU A 38 9.71 16.78 28.96
C LEU A 38 8.49 16.55 29.87
N GLY A 39 7.59 17.54 30.00
CA GLY A 39 6.30 17.43 30.66
C GLY A 39 5.30 16.44 30.03
N SER A 40 5.42 16.09 28.76
CA SER A 40 4.60 15.07 28.08
C SER A 40 4.95 13.64 28.51
N ARG A 41 6.18 13.40 28.99
CA ARG A 41 6.57 12.09 29.52
C ARG A 41 5.92 11.79 30.86
N ASP A 42 5.75 12.81 31.70
CA ASP A 42 5.11 12.72 33.01
C ASP A 42 3.63 13.18 32.97
N ALA A 43 3.11 13.53 31.79
CA ALA A 43 1.73 13.94 31.63
C ALA A 43 0.78 12.76 31.92
N PRO A 44 -0.36 13.02 32.58
CA PRO A 44 -1.42 12.03 32.69
C PRO A 44 -1.84 11.53 31.31
N TYR A 45 -2.09 10.22 31.22
CA TYR A 45 -2.59 9.62 29.98
C TYR A 45 -3.90 10.30 29.57
N PRO A 46 -4.10 10.63 28.28
CA PRO A 46 -5.30 11.30 27.83
C PRO A 46 -6.53 10.43 28.12
N GLN A 47 -7.63 11.09 28.50
CA GLN A 47 -8.90 10.39 28.66
C GLN A 47 -9.40 9.94 27.29
N LEU A 48 -9.79 8.66 27.21
CA LEU A 48 -10.37 8.10 26.00
C LEU A 48 -11.76 8.70 25.79
N VAL A 49 -11.96 9.30 24.62
CA VAL A 49 -13.29 9.74 24.18
C VAL A 49 -13.98 8.61 23.41
N PRO A 50 -15.31 8.46 23.51
CA PRO A 50 -16.06 7.47 22.73
C PRO A 50 -15.82 7.62 21.21
N VAL A 51 -15.84 6.51 20.49
CA VAL A 51 -15.59 6.52 19.03
C VAL A 51 -16.68 7.30 18.29
N GLU A 52 -17.89 7.27 18.81
CA GLU A 52 -19.07 7.94 18.27
C GLU A 52 -18.91 9.46 18.27
N THR A 53 -18.27 10.03 19.31
CA THR A 53 -18.02 11.47 19.38
C THR A 53 -17.01 11.92 18.34
N LEU A 54 -16.00 11.09 18.07
CA LEU A 54 -15.03 11.34 17.01
C LEU A 54 -15.68 11.23 15.62
N ARG A 55 -16.52 10.21 15.42
CA ARG A 55 -17.21 9.97 14.15
C ARG A 55 -18.20 11.08 13.80
N ALA A 56 -18.85 11.69 14.79
CA ALA A 56 -19.75 12.82 14.58
C ALA A 56 -19.04 14.09 14.09
N GLN A 57 -17.74 14.23 14.43
CA GLN A 57 -16.92 15.38 14.05
C GLN A 57 -16.09 15.12 12.78
N ALA A 58 -15.90 13.85 12.41
CA ALA A 58 -15.18 13.48 11.21
C ALA A 58 -16.00 13.82 9.96
N PRO A 59 -15.38 14.42 8.92
CA PRO A 59 -16.06 14.64 7.65
C PRO A 59 -16.51 13.29 7.07
N GLN A 60 -17.80 13.18 6.73
CA GLN A 60 -18.29 11.97 6.08
C GLN A 60 -17.68 11.87 4.69
N THR A 61 -16.88 10.83 4.48
CA THR A 61 -16.36 10.51 3.15
C THR A 61 -17.47 9.85 2.35
N ALA A 62 -18.10 10.62 1.45
CA ALA A 62 -19.08 10.09 0.52
C ALA A 62 -18.39 9.53 -0.74
N VAL A 63 -18.98 8.50 -1.32
CA VAL A 63 -18.61 8.00 -2.64
C VAL A 63 -19.00 9.07 -3.66
N THR A 64 -18.01 9.67 -4.31
CA THR A 64 -18.22 10.57 -5.45
C THR A 64 -18.37 9.75 -6.74
N PRO A 65 -18.99 10.30 -7.81
CA PRO A 65 -19.09 9.62 -9.10
C PRO A 65 -17.73 9.16 -9.65
N GLU A 66 -16.67 9.95 -9.44
CA GLU A 66 -15.31 9.63 -9.85
C GLU A 66 -14.76 8.42 -9.06
N SER A 67 -15.02 8.38 -7.75
CA SER A 67 -14.61 7.25 -6.90
C SER A 67 -15.36 5.96 -7.24
N GLN A 68 -16.61 6.08 -7.74
CA GLN A 68 -17.42 4.95 -8.14
C GLN A 68 -16.85 4.25 -9.38
N ALA A 69 -16.48 5.00 -10.42
CA ALA A 69 -15.84 4.44 -11.61
C ALA A 69 -14.50 3.73 -11.29
N ALA A 70 -13.70 4.31 -10.39
CA ALA A 70 -12.45 3.70 -9.92
C ALA A 70 -12.71 2.37 -9.17
N LEU A 71 -13.78 2.32 -8.38
CA LEU A 71 -14.19 1.14 -7.64
C LEU A 71 -14.69 0.03 -8.58
N GLU A 72 -15.52 0.36 -9.57
CA GLU A 72 -16.00 -0.58 -10.59
C GLU A 72 -14.83 -1.19 -11.39
N ALA A 73 -13.88 -0.36 -11.82
CA ALA A 73 -12.68 -0.84 -12.51
C ALA A 73 -11.87 -1.81 -11.62
N ARG A 74 -11.77 -1.52 -10.31
CA ARG A 74 -11.11 -2.41 -9.35
C ARG A 74 -11.86 -3.72 -9.18
N ILE A 75 -13.18 -3.69 -9.07
CA ILE A 75 -14.03 -4.88 -8.97
C ILE A 75 -13.81 -5.79 -10.19
N THR A 76 -13.82 -5.24 -11.40
CA THR A 76 -13.58 -5.99 -12.64
C THR A 76 -12.20 -6.65 -12.64
N ARG A 77 -11.15 -5.92 -12.26
CA ARG A 77 -9.79 -6.50 -12.13
C ARG A 77 -9.73 -7.64 -11.12
N LEU A 78 -10.39 -7.49 -9.97
CA LEU A 78 -10.43 -8.51 -8.93
C LEU A 78 -11.18 -9.77 -9.40
N ARG A 79 -12.31 -9.62 -10.09
CA ARG A 79 -13.06 -10.74 -10.67
C ARG A 79 -12.24 -11.49 -11.71
N ASN A 80 -11.56 -10.76 -12.61
CA ASN A 80 -10.68 -11.37 -13.62
C ASN A 80 -9.53 -12.14 -12.95
N ARG A 81 -8.92 -11.57 -11.89
CA ARG A 81 -7.88 -12.27 -11.12
C ARG A 81 -8.43 -13.52 -10.46
N ALA A 82 -9.61 -13.45 -9.84
CA ALA A 82 -10.25 -14.61 -9.21
C ALA A 82 -10.54 -15.72 -10.22
N MET A 83 -11.04 -15.38 -11.42
CA MET A 83 -11.24 -16.36 -12.50
C MET A 83 -9.94 -17.08 -12.87
N ARG A 84 -8.83 -16.34 -12.98
CA ARG A 84 -7.50 -16.94 -13.24
C ARG A 84 -7.02 -17.85 -12.12
N LEU A 85 -7.39 -17.55 -10.88
CA LEU A 85 -7.01 -18.33 -9.70
C LEU A 85 -7.93 -19.52 -9.43
N LYS A 86 -9.08 -19.61 -10.13
CA LYS A 86 -10.10 -20.66 -9.90
C LYS A 86 -9.67 -22.06 -10.39
N GLY A 87 -8.47 -22.20 -10.95
CA GLY A 87 -7.90 -23.49 -11.33
C GLY A 87 -7.50 -24.34 -10.12
N THR A 88 -7.33 -25.65 -10.33
CA THR A 88 -6.79 -26.57 -9.31
C THR A 88 -5.34 -26.23 -9.01
N VAL A 89 -5.09 -25.64 -7.83
CA VAL A 89 -3.72 -25.34 -7.33
C VAL A 89 -3.00 -26.62 -6.88
N VAL A 90 -3.77 -27.66 -6.53
CA VAL A 90 -3.26 -28.96 -6.10
C VAL A 90 -3.60 -30.00 -7.16
N ASP A 91 -2.58 -30.61 -7.77
CA ASP A 91 -2.75 -31.70 -8.72
C ASP A 91 -3.35 -32.95 -8.06
N GLY A 92 -3.88 -33.87 -8.87
CA GLY A 92 -4.56 -35.07 -8.38
C GLY A 92 -3.68 -35.96 -7.52
N GLY A 93 -2.40 -36.11 -7.87
CA GLY A 93 -1.44 -36.93 -7.11
C GLY A 93 -1.14 -36.31 -5.75
N THR A 94 -0.89 -35.00 -5.71
CA THR A 94 -0.70 -34.29 -4.44
C THR A 94 -1.94 -34.35 -3.56
N ARG A 95 -3.15 -34.21 -4.13
CA ARG A 95 -4.41 -34.34 -3.39
C ARG A 95 -4.60 -35.74 -2.79
N ALA A 96 -4.26 -36.79 -3.54
CA ALA A 96 -4.32 -38.17 -3.05
C ALA A 96 -3.39 -38.40 -1.86
N ARG A 97 -2.15 -37.89 -1.91
CA ARG A 97 -1.22 -37.96 -0.76
C ARG A 97 -1.75 -37.22 0.46
N MET A 98 -2.32 -36.02 0.27
CA MET A 98 -2.92 -35.26 1.37
C MET A 98 -4.08 -36.03 2.01
N SER A 99 -4.90 -36.74 1.22
CA SER A 99 -6.00 -37.56 1.76
C SER A 99 -5.54 -38.83 2.47
N GLN A 100 -4.36 -39.37 2.13
CA GLN A 100 -3.76 -40.51 2.83
C GLN A 100 -3.22 -40.13 4.21
N GLY A 101 -2.93 -38.85 4.45
CA GLY A 101 -2.34 -38.37 5.70
C GLY A 101 -0.89 -38.80 5.89
N VAL A 102 -0.28 -38.36 6.99
CA VAL A 102 1.05 -38.81 7.42
C VAL A 102 0.89 -39.71 8.64
N ASN A 103 1.20 -41.01 8.49
CA ASN A 103 1.32 -41.92 9.62
C ASN A 103 2.77 -41.86 10.10
N GLN A 104 2.98 -41.32 11.29
CA GLN A 104 4.28 -41.30 11.95
C GLN A 104 4.36 -42.54 12.87
N PRO A 105 5.47 -43.30 12.84
CA PRO A 105 5.64 -44.52 13.64
C PRO A 105 5.70 -44.25 15.14
#